data_AF-A0A2D4KIW9-F1
#
_entry.id   AF-A0A2D4KIW9-F1
#
_cell.length_a   1.000
_cell.length_b   1.000
_cell.length_c   1.000
_cell.angle_alpha   90.00
_cell.angle_beta   90.00
_cell.angle_gamma   90.00
#
_symmetry.space_group_name_H-M   'P 1'
#
loop_
_entity.id
_entity.type
_entity.pdbx_description
1 polymer ?
#
loop_
_entity_poly.entity_id
_entity_poly.type
_entity_poly.pdbx_seq_one_letter_code
_entity_poly.pdbx_strand_id
1 'polypeptide(L)'
;FCTGQSAECPTDSFQRNGHPCQKNKGYCYNGKCPIMTNQCIALWGPGVTVSPDTCFTFNERGQDCSFCRIENGTKIPCAAKDIKCGTLFCKKGTFRCMCSNVQFDRGMVENGTKCGDG
;
A
#
# COMPACT_ATOMS: atom_id res chain seq x y z
N PHE A 1 2.30 20.03 22.13
CA PHE A 1 2.13 20.87 23.34
C PHE A 1 3.51 21.44 23.68
N CYS A 2 3.61 22.65 24.21
CA CYS A 2 4.91 23.22 24.62
C CYS A 2 5.25 22.80 26.05
N THR A 3 6.52 22.50 26.32
CA THR A 3 6.99 22.07 27.66
C THR A 3 7.20 23.25 28.62
N GLY A 4 7.24 24.48 28.10
CA GLY A 4 7.54 25.68 28.88
C GLY A 4 9.02 25.83 29.28
N GLN A 5 9.87 24.89 28.88
CA GLN A 5 11.31 24.87 29.23
C GLN A 5 12.23 25.31 28.08
N SER A 6 11.70 25.41 26.86
CA SER A 6 12.39 25.87 25.66
C SER A 6 11.43 26.64 24.76
N ALA A 7 11.97 27.55 23.94
CA ALA A 7 11.24 28.20 22.86
C ALA A 7 11.06 27.29 21.63
N GLU A 8 11.77 26.16 21.60
CA GLU A 8 11.65 25.17 20.53
C GLU A 8 10.42 24.29 20.72
N CYS A 9 9.69 24.05 19.62
CA CYS A 9 8.61 23.07 19.61
C CYS A 9 9.21 21.67 19.81
N PRO A 10 8.64 20.82 20.69
CA PRO A 10 9.10 19.44 20.81
C PRO A 10 9.05 18.71 19.47
N THR A 11 9.97 17.78 19.28
CA THR A 11 10.04 16.94 18.09
C THR A 11 8.68 16.29 17.80
N ASP A 12 8.27 16.30 16.54
CA ASP A 12 7.04 15.62 16.12
C ASP A 12 7.08 14.15 16.54
N SER A 13 6.12 13.78 17.37
CA SER A 13 5.90 12.41 17.79
C SER A 13 4.63 11.91 17.13
N PHE A 14 4.76 10.79 16.41
CA PHE A 14 3.65 10.15 15.75
C PHE A 14 3.11 9.00 16.58
N GLN A 15 1.86 8.63 16.30
CA GLN A 15 1.31 7.40 16.87
C GLN A 15 2.18 6.21 16.50
N ARG A 16 2.38 5.30 17.46
CA ARG A 16 3.23 4.11 17.31
C ARG A 16 2.86 3.31 16.06
N ASN A 17 3.88 2.83 15.34
CA ASN A 17 3.68 1.90 14.23
C ASN A 17 2.86 0.68 14.66
N GLY A 18 1.93 0.23 13.82
CA GLY A 18 1.02 -0.88 14.11
C GLY A 18 -0.28 -0.50 14.83
N HIS A 19 -0.44 0.76 15.27
CA HIS A 19 -1.71 1.18 15.88
C HIS A 19 -2.85 1.22 14.85
N PRO A 20 -4.04 0.63 15.10
CA PRO A 20 -5.15 0.68 14.15
C PRO A 20 -5.58 2.12 13.83
N CYS A 21 -5.87 2.41 12.56
CA CYS A 21 -6.23 3.75 12.10
C CYS A 21 -7.39 3.72 11.10
N GLN A 22 -8.02 4.89 10.86
CA GLN A 22 -9.11 5.07 9.88
C GLN A 22 -10.26 4.06 10.06
N LYS A 23 -10.73 3.87 11.31
CA LYS A 23 -11.76 2.87 11.66
C LYS A 23 -11.35 1.43 11.32
N ASN A 24 -10.14 1.03 11.74
CA ASN A 24 -9.55 -0.30 11.55
C ASN A 24 -9.28 -0.70 10.08
N LYS A 25 -9.24 0.27 9.17
CA LYS A 25 -8.93 0.04 7.74
C LYS A 25 -7.44 -0.10 7.46
N GLY A 26 -6.58 0.32 8.38
CA GLY A 26 -5.13 0.25 8.25
C GLY A 26 -4.43 0.28 9.60
N TYR A 27 -3.11 0.30 9.56
CA TYR A 27 -2.24 0.46 10.72
C TYR A 27 -1.35 1.69 10.53
N CYS A 28 -1.08 2.43 11.60
CA CYS A 28 -0.16 3.56 11.57
C CYS A 28 1.23 3.07 11.15
N TYR A 29 1.86 3.81 10.25
CA TYR A 29 3.23 3.58 9.82
C TYR A 29 3.90 4.92 9.52
N ASN A 30 4.93 5.27 10.28
CA ASN A 30 5.69 6.53 10.19
C ASN A 30 4.80 7.78 10.08
N GLY A 31 3.81 7.88 10.98
CA GLY A 31 2.88 9.01 11.04
C GLY A 31 1.77 9.01 9.98
N LYS A 32 1.71 8.01 9.11
CA LYS A 32 0.66 7.84 8.09
C LYS A 32 -0.22 6.63 8.39
N CYS A 33 -1.39 6.59 7.75
CA CYS A 33 -2.27 5.43 7.73
C CYS A 33 -2.37 4.91 6.28
N PRO A 34 -1.39 4.12 5.80
CA PRO A 34 -1.39 3.63 4.42
C PRO A 34 -2.56 2.67 4.17
N ILE A 35 -3.33 2.96 3.12
CA ILE A 35 -4.55 2.24 2.73
C ILE A 35 -4.55 2.09 1.21
N MET A 36 -4.75 0.87 0.73
CA MET A 36 -4.74 0.53 -0.71
C MET A 36 -5.66 1.44 -1.55
N THR A 37 -6.87 1.75 -1.06
CA THR A 37 -7.79 2.65 -1.77
C THR A 37 -7.22 4.06 -1.95
N ASN A 38 -6.55 4.61 -0.94
CA ASN A 38 -5.93 5.93 -1.05
C ASN A 38 -4.77 5.91 -2.05
N GLN A 39 -4.00 4.83 -2.05
CA GLN A 39 -2.92 4.63 -3.01
C GLN A 39 -3.46 4.49 -4.45
N CYS A 40 -4.56 3.78 -4.65
CA CYS A 40 -5.24 3.71 -5.94
C CYS A 40 -5.71 5.08 -6.44
N ILE A 41 -6.26 5.91 -5.55
CA ILE A 41 -6.68 7.29 -5.87
C ILE A 41 -5.46 8.15 -6.22
N ALA A 42 -4.35 8.01 -5.49
CA ALA A 42 -3.12 8.74 -5.77
C ALA A 42 -2.49 8.35 -7.12
N LEU A 43 -2.64 7.10 -7.55
CA LEU A 43 -2.13 6.60 -8.83
C LEU A 43 -3.00 6.96 -10.02
N TRP A 44 -4.32 6.85 -9.89
CA TRP A 44 -5.25 6.87 -11.02
C TRP A 44 -6.30 7.99 -10.96
N GLY A 45 -6.25 8.82 -9.92
CA GLY A 45 -7.19 9.90 -9.65
C GLY A 45 -8.47 9.46 -8.92
N PRO A 46 -9.40 10.39 -8.68
CA PRO A 46 -10.65 10.12 -7.97
C PRO A 46 -11.56 9.14 -8.70
N GLY A 47 -12.46 8.49 -7.96
CA GLY A 47 -13.40 7.48 -8.50
C GLY A 47 -12.80 6.10 -8.71
N VAL A 48 -11.57 5.87 -8.22
CA VAL A 48 -10.86 4.59 -8.26
C VAL A 48 -10.84 3.98 -6.87
N THR A 49 -10.95 2.66 -6.78
CA THR A 49 -10.84 1.93 -5.52
C THR A 49 -9.93 0.72 -5.68
N VAL A 50 -9.61 0.03 -4.58
CA VAL A 50 -8.94 -1.27 -4.64
C VAL A 50 -9.76 -2.28 -5.46
N SER A 51 -9.06 -3.12 -6.23
CA SER A 51 -9.66 -4.23 -6.97
C SER A 51 -10.08 -5.37 -6.03
N PRO A 52 -10.94 -6.30 -6.49
CA PRO A 52 -11.24 -7.52 -5.75
C PRO A 52 -10.00 -8.37 -5.47
N ASP A 53 -10.05 -9.16 -4.40
CA ASP A 53 -8.96 -10.04 -3.97
C ASP A 53 -8.48 -11.00 -5.07
N THR A 54 -9.38 -11.42 -5.96
CA THR A 54 -9.06 -12.28 -7.11
C THR A 54 -8.03 -11.68 -8.07
N CYS A 55 -7.88 -10.35 -8.12
CA CYS A 55 -6.84 -9.73 -8.95
C CYS A 55 -5.44 -9.93 -8.35
N PHE A 56 -5.33 -10.01 -7.02
CA PHE A 56 -4.04 -10.12 -6.33
C PHE A 56 -3.39 -11.49 -6.54
N THR A 57 -4.15 -12.54 -6.87
CA THR A 57 -3.60 -13.86 -7.21
C THR A 57 -2.68 -13.82 -8.43
N PHE A 58 -2.81 -12.80 -9.29
CA PHE A 58 -1.89 -12.60 -10.41
C PHE A 58 -0.44 -12.37 -9.96
N ASN A 59 -0.23 -11.84 -8.74
CA ASN A 59 1.11 -11.62 -8.21
C ASN A 59 1.90 -12.92 -8.00
N GLU A 60 1.25 -14.08 -7.96
CA GLU A 60 1.92 -15.40 -7.92
C GLU A 60 2.62 -15.75 -9.24
N ARG A 61 2.36 -15.01 -10.32
CA ARG A 61 2.96 -15.28 -11.64
C ARG A 61 4.35 -14.67 -11.80
N GLY A 62 4.63 -13.53 -11.16
CA GLY A 62 5.92 -12.85 -11.28
C GLY A 62 6.20 -12.27 -12.69
N GLN A 63 5.16 -11.84 -13.41
CA GLN A 63 5.27 -11.33 -14.79
C GLN A 63 4.57 -9.97 -14.94
N ASP A 64 4.84 -9.23 -16.02
CA ASP A 64 4.21 -7.92 -16.30
C ASP A 64 4.22 -6.97 -15.08
N CYS A 65 3.09 -6.41 -14.71
CA CYS A 65 2.88 -5.62 -13.52
C CYS A 65 2.45 -6.47 -12.31
N SER A 66 2.71 -7.78 -12.28
CA SER A 66 2.17 -8.70 -11.27
C SER A 66 3.29 -9.50 -10.61
N PHE A 67 3.84 -8.97 -9.53
CA PHE A 67 4.98 -9.55 -8.82
C PHE A 67 5.02 -9.09 -7.35
N CYS A 68 5.88 -9.72 -6.55
CA CYS A 68 6.08 -9.35 -5.14
C CYS A 68 7.17 -8.31 -4.97
N ARG A 69 8.26 -8.47 -5.71
CA ARG A 69 9.45 -7.63 -5.67
C ARG A 69 10.29 -7.84 -6.92
N ILE A 70 11.29 -6.99 -7.09
CA ILE A 70 12.31 -7.13 -8.14
C ILE A 70 13.65 -7.41 -7.46
N GLU A 71 14.33 -8.45 -7.91
CA GLU A 71 15.70 -8.77 -7.51
C GLU A 71 16.57 -8.81 -8.76
N ASN A 72 17.60 -7.96 -8.84
CA ASN A 72 18.52 -7.88 -9.99
C ASN A 72 17.79 -7.76 -11.35
N GLY A 73 16.74 -6.95 -11.42
CA GLY A 73 15.92 -6.77 -12.63
C GLY A 73 14.94 -7.91 -12.92
N THR A 74 14.94 -8.97 -12.12
CA THR A 74 14.02 -10.11 -12.25
C THR A 74 12.81 -9.93 -11.35
N LYS A 75 11.61 -10.11 -11.91
CA LYS A 75 10.35 -10.06 -11.16
C LYS A 75 10.17 -11.36 -10.40
N ILE A 76 10.02 -11.27 -9.09
CA ILE A 76 9.86 -12.43 -8.20
C ILE A 76 8.37 -12.60 -7.87
N PRO A 77 7.79 -13.80 -8.06
CA PRO A 77 6.40 -14.07 -7.70
C PRO A 77 6.15 -13.97 -6.19
N CYS A 78 4.92 -13.64 -5.81
CA CYS A 78 4.45 -13.72 -4.43
C CYS A 78 4.26 -15.18 -4.00
N ALA A 79 4.48 -15.46 -2.71
CA ALA A 79 3.83 -16.61 -2.08
C ALA A 79 2.35 -16.30 -1.85
N ALA A 80 1.51 -17.34 -1.74
CA ALA A 80 0.05 -17.19 -1.60
C ALA A 80 -0.38 -16.26 -0.46
N LYS A 81 0.34 -16.27 0.66
CA LYS A 81 0.07 -15.40 1.83
C LYS A 81 0.45 -13.93 1.61
N ASP A 82 1.32 -13.65 0.63
CA ASP A 82 1.94 -12.35 0.40
C ASP A 82 1.35 -11.63 -0.83
N ILE A 83 0.37 -12.24 -1.52
CA ILE A 83 -0.22 -11.71 -2.77
C ILE A 83 -0.77 -10.29 -2.61
N LYS A 84 -1.22 -9.91 -1.41
CA LYS A 84 -1.76 -8.58 -1.10
C LYS A 84 -0.70 -7.55 -0.71
N CYS A 85 0.56 -7.95 -0.59
CA CYS A 85 1.66 -7.04 -0.28
C CYS A 85 2.60 -6.85 -1.50
N GLY A 86 2.29 -7.46 -2.65
CA GLY A 86 2.98 -7.26 -3.93
C GLY A 86 2.42 -6.08 -4.73
N THR A 87 2.25 -6.23 -6.04
CA THR A 87 1.65 -5.18 -6.88
C THR A 87 0.22 -4.85 -6.45
N LEU A 88 -0.09 -3.55 -6.38
CA LEU A 88 -1.41 -3.03 -6.11
C LEU A 88 -2.29 -3.10 -7.37
N PHE A 89 -3.49 -3.66 -7.19
CA PHE A 89 -4.53 -3.66 -8.22
C PHE A 89 -5.68 -2.71 -7.87
N CYS A 90 -6.07 -1.90 -8.85
CA CYS A 90 -7.12 -0.89 -8.72
C CYS A 90 -8.27 -1.17 -9.70
N LYS A 91 -9.45 -0.59 -9.43
CA LYS A 91 -10.62 -0.65 -10.31
C LYS A 91 -11.23 0.73 -10.51
N LYS A 92 -11.77 0.97 -11.72
CA LYS A 92 -12.54 2.18 -12.07
C LYS A 92 -13.75 1.77 -12.90
N GLY A 93 -14.95 1.88 -12.34
CA GLY A 93 -16.17 1.39 -12.99
C GLY A 93 -16.08 -0.12 -13.30
N THR A 94 -16.15 -0.48 -14.58
CA THR A 94 -16.07 -1.86 -15.07
C THR A 94 -14.63 -2.35 -15.27
N PHE A 95 -13.64 -1.45 -15.35
CA PHE A 95 -12.24 -1.82 -15.49
C PHE A 95 -11.70 -2.33 -14.15
N ARG A 96 -11.26 -3.60 -14.13
CA ARG A 96 -10.75 -4.30 -12.94
C ARG A 96 -9.31 -4.75 -13.17
N CYS A 97 -8.63 -5.08 -12.07
CA CYS A 97 -7.25 -5.56 -12.07
C CYS A 97 -6.28 -4.61 -12.80
N MET A 98 -6.55 -3.30 -12.76
CA MET A 98 -5.63 -2.29 -13.29
C MET A 98 -4.39 -2.21 -12.40
N CYS A 99 -3.21 -2.26 -13.01
CA CYS A 99 -1.91 -2.20 -12.36
C CYS A 99 -1.04 -1.15 -13.06
N SER A 100 -0.09 -0.56 -12.34
CA SER A 100 0.84 0.43 -12.94
C SER A 100 2.12 -0.25 -13.40
N ASN A 101 2.48 -0.06 -14.67
CA ASN A 101 3.79 -0.45 -15.23
C ASN A 101 4.81 0.69 -15.23
N VAL A 102 4.40 1.90 -14.83
CA VAL A 102 5.07 3.14 -15.27
C VAL A 102 6.17 3.60 -14.31
N GLN A 103 6.23 3.05 -13.09
CA GLN A 103 7.30 3.28 -12.10
C GLN A 103 7.22 2.15 -11.08
N PHE A 104 8.25 1.29 -11.04
CA PHE A 104 8.27 0.05 -10.25
C PHE A 104 7.90 0.26 -8.77
N ASP A 105 8.32 1.36 -8.15
CA ASP A 105 8.00 1.63 -6.73
C ASP A 105 6.57 2.15 -6.51
N ARG A 106 5.99 2.82 -7.51
CA ARG A 106 4.69 3.50 -7.33
C ARG A 106 3.52 2.52 -7.43
N GLY A 107 3.69 1.43 -8.17
CA GLY A 107 2.66 0.41 -8.40
C GLY A 107 2.57 -0.66 -7.31
N MET A 108 3.52 -0.73 -6.38
CA MET A 108 3.55 -1.74 -5.32
C MET A 108 2.79 -1.28 -4.10
N VAL A 109 2.16 -2.19 -3.36
CA VAL A 109 1.47 -1.85 -2.10
C VAL A 109 2.47 -1.20 -1.13
N GLU A 110 2.13 -0.03 -0.60
CA GLU A 110 3.00 0.73 0.31
C GLU A 110 3.30 -0.06 1.61
N ASN A 111 4.53 0.07 2.12
CA ASN A 111 4.92 -0.51 3.41
C ASN A 111 4.01 -0.02 4.54
N GLY A 112 3.63 -0.96 5.43
CA GLY A 112 2.70 -0.69 6.52
C GLY A 112 1.22 -0.73 6.13
N THR A 113 0.90 -0.89 4.84
CA THR A 113 -0.48 -1.12 4.39
C THR A 113 -0.98 -2.45 4.95
N LYS A 114 -2.20 -2.46 5.45
CA LYS A 114 -2.86 -3.68 5.93
C LYS A 114 -3.14 -4.63 4.75
N CYS A 115 -2.43 -5.76 4.70
CA CYS A 115 -2.68 -6.85 3.73
C CYS A 115 -3.46 -8.05 4.30
N GLY A 116 -3.83 -8.04 5.59
CA GLY A 116 -4.68 -9.02 6.27
C GLY A 116 -5.04 -8.55 7.68
N ASP A 117 -5.92 -9.25 8.38
CA ASP A 117 -6.08 -9.05 9.83
C ASP A 117 -4.86 -9.65 10.54
N GLY A 118 -4.17 -8.83 11.33
CA GLY A 118 -3.01 -9.24 12.13
C GLY A 118 -3.37 -9.80 13.50
#